data_AF-A0A7S3GW46-F1
#
_entry.id   AF-A0A7S3GW46-F1
#
_cell.length_a   1.000
_cell.length_b   1.000
_cell.length_c   1.000
_cell.angle_alpha   90.00
_cell.angle_beta   90.00
_cell.angle_gamma   90.00
#
_symmetry.space_group_name_H-M   'P 1'
#
loop_
_entity.id
_entity.type
_entity.pdbx_description
1 polymer ?
#
loop_
_entity_poly.entity_id
_entity_poly.type
_entity_poly.pdbx_seq_one_letter_code
_entity_poly.pdbx_strand_id
1 'polypeptide(L)'
;SGNMTWHTKLLRSDNKKQLVDYVVLAEFDIDTGSTVRHQYPNNIPDYKADWFAEFMLPEGAHNRDLDFNYIFLNRDAPHVDQHLWSKFEKYAQKPDDTLEESESKTFLYGINLVKTRHDSSVRRGAIVKAMC
;
A
#
# COMPACT_ATOMS: atom_id res chain seq x y z
N SER A 1 10.07 -9.57 -30.23
CA SER A 1 9.57 -9.20 -28.89
C SER A 1 10.60 -9.61 -27.87
N GLY A 2 11.38 -8.68 -27.33
CA GLY A 2 12.40 -8.98 -26.32
C GLY A 2 11.78 -9.08 -24.94
N ASN A 3 12.00 -10.18 -24.23
CA ASN A 3 11.65 -10.31 -22.81
C ASN A 3 12.48 -9.30 -22.01
N MET A 4 11.82 -8.29 -21.44
CA MET A 4 12.45 -7.36 -20.50
C MET A 4 12.53 -8.05 -19.13
N THR A 5 13.70 -8.55 -18.77
CA THR A 5 13.94 -9.07 -17.42
C THR A 5 14.34 -7.93 -16.49
N TRP A 6 13.46 -7.61 -15.53
CA TRP A 6 13.76 -6.63 -14.49
C TRP A 6 14.73 -7.24 -13.49
N HIS A 7 15.97 -6.73 -13.48
CA HIS A 7 16.95 -7.08 -12.47
C HIS A 7 17.00 -5.98 -11.41
N THR A 8 16.58 -6.32 -10.19
CA THR A 8 16.73 -5.42 -9.03
C THR A 8 18.22 -5.21 -8.76
N LYS A 9 18.71 -4.00 -9.00
CA LYS A 9 20.07 -3.61 -8.63
C LYS A 9 20.04 -2.98 -7.25
N LEU A 10 20.75 -3.55 -6.27
CA LEU A 10 21.03 -2.85 -5.03
C LEU A 10 21.81 -1.58 -5.36
N LEU A 11 21.16 -0.42 -5.19
CA LEU A 11 21.79 0.89 -5.45
C LEU A 11 22.74 1.31 -4.32
N ARG A 12 22.81 0.54 -3.22
CA ARG A 12 23.61 0.85 -2.03
C ARG A 12 24.24 -0.43 -1.45
N SER A 13 25.48 -0.33 -0.97
CA SER A 13 26.30 -1.41 -0.39
C SER A 13 25.66 -2.09 0.82
N ASP A 14 26.11 -3.31 1.15
CA ASP A 14 25.60 -4.25 2.17
C ASP A 14 25.47 -3.71 3.62
N ASN A 15 25.98 -2.51 3.93
CA ASN A 15 26.04 -1.94 5.28
C ASN A 15 25.13 -0.70 5.49
N LYS A 16 24.02 -0.54 4.76
CA LYS A 16 23.09 0.59 4.98
C LYS A 16 21.66 0.16 5.33
N LYS A 17 21.12 0.82 6.36
CA LYS A 17 19.75 0.70 6.86
C LYS A 17 18.73 0.84 5.72
N GLN A 18 17.81 -0.13 5.63
CA GLN A 18 16.68 -0.11 4.70
C GLN A 18 15.86 1.18 4.91
N LEU A 19 15.64 1.93 3.83
CA LEU A 19 14.89 3.19 3.87
C LEU A 19 13.39 3.00 3.62
N VAL A 20 13.04 1.99 2.82
CA VAL A 20 11.67 1.72 2.38
C VAL A 20 11.40 0.26 2.67
N ASP A 21 10.38 0.01 3.49
CA ASP A 21 9.95 -1.34 3.86
C ASP A 21 9.07 -1.95 2.77
N TYR A 22 8.15 -1.14 2.22
CA TYR A 22 7.18 -1.55 1.22
C TYR A 22 7.01 -0.47 0.16
N VAL A 23 6.67 -0.89 -1.06
CA VAL A 23 6.13 -0.05 -2.11
C VAL A 23 4.79 -0.65 -2.54
N VAL A 24 3.74 0.17 -2.55
CA VAL A 24 2.40 -0.25 -2.98
C VAL A 24 2.02 0.56 -4.21
N LEU A 25 1.55 -0.12 -5.26
CA LEU A 25 0.98 0.51 -6.44
C LEU A 25 -0.51 0.21 -6.51
N ALA A 26 -1.33 1.26 -6.47
CA ALA A 26 -2.75 1.19 -6.72
C ALA A 26 -3.14 1.95 -7.99
N GLU A 27 -4.26 1.56 -8.58
CA GLU A 27 -4.89 2.30 -9.67
C GLU A 27 -6.39 2.24 -9.54
N PHE A 28 -7.06 3.17 -10.22
CA PHE A 28 -8.50 3.09 -10.36
C PHE A 28 -8.86 2.26 -11.59
N ASP A 29 -9.61 1.19 -11.38
CA ASP A 29 -10.25 0.38 -12.40
C ASP A 29 -11.74 0.77 -12.51
N ILE A 30 -12.26 0.87 -13.74
CA ILE A 30 -13.66 1.30 -13.95
C ILE A 30 -14.67 0.24 -13.53
N ASP A 31 -14.29 -1.04 -13.59
CA ASP A 31 -15.19 -2.16 -13.32
C ASP A 31 -15.04 -2.63 -11.86
N THR A 32 -13.84 -2.52 -11.26
CA THR A 32 -13.58 -2.97 -9.88
C THR A 32 -13.32 -1.85 -8.87
N GLY A 33 -13.25 -0.59 -9.30
CA GLY A 33 -12.96 0.54 -8.42
C GLY A 33 -11.47 0.66 -8.08
N SER A 34 -11.16 1.22 -6.90
CA SER A 34 -9.77 1.32 -6.42
C SER A 34 -9.17 -0.08 -6.24
N THR A 35 -8.02 -0.34 -6.85
CA THR A 35 -7.40 -1.67 -6.84
C THR A 35 -5.88 -1.58 -6.67
N VAL A 36 -5.32 -2.31 -5.70
CA VAL A 36 -3.87 -2.52 -5.62
C VAL A 36 -3.44 -3.51 -6.70
N ARG A 37 -2.46 -3.13 -7.51
CA ARG A 37 -1.91 -3.95 -8.60
C ARG A 37 -0.63 -4.66 -8.20
N HIS A 38 0.23 -3.99 -7.44
CA HIS A 38 1.52 -4.53 -7.04
C HIS A 38 1.90 -4.11 -5.63
N GLN A 39 2.57 -5.02 -4.92
CA GLN A 39 3.26 -4.76 -3.68
C GLN A 39 4.67 -5.31 -3.79
N TYR A 40 5.64 -4.57 -3.27
CA TYR A 40 7.05 -4.97 -3.21
C TYR A 40 7.59 -4.68 -1.81
N PRO A 41 8.47 -5.52 -1.25
CA PRO A 41 8.94 -6.80 -1.79
C PRO A 41 7.87 -7.89 -1.76
N ASN A 42 6.96 -7.83 -0.80
CA ASN A 42 5.83 -8.73 -0.62
C ASN A 42 4.61 -7.91 -0.15
N ASN A 43 3.48 -8.57 0.05
CA ASN A 43 2.30 -7.93 0.63
C ASN A 43 2.58 -7.45 2.06
N ILE A 44 2.03 -6.30 2.44
CA ILE A 44 2.06 -5.83 3.82
C ILE A 44 1.24 -6.82 4.69
N PRO A 45 1.86 -7.45 5.71
CA PRO A 45 1.17 -8.44 6.54
C PRO A 45 -0.02 -7.84 7.28
N ASP A 46 -1.08 -8.65 7.47
CA ASP A 46 -2.28 -8.33 8.24
C ASP A 46 -3.20 -7.25 7.66
N TYR A 47 -2.96 -6.80 6.43
CA TYR A 47 -3.83 -5.85 5.71
C TYR A 47 -4.36 -6.44 4.41
N LYS A 48 -5.61 -6.11 4.08
CA LYS A 48 -6.22 -6.42 2.79
C LYS A 48 -5.75 -5.41 1.74
N ALA A 49 -5.53 -5.88 0.52
CA ALA A 49 -5.13 -5.05 -0.60
C ALA A 49 -6.19 -3.98 -0.93
N ASP A 50 -7.48 -4.33 -0.89
CA ASP A 50 -8.57 -3.40 -1.20
C ASP A 50 -8.66 -2.25 -0.19
N TRP A 51 -8.40 -2.55 1.09
CA TRP A 51 -8.31 -1.52 2.13
C TRP A 51 -7.22 -0.49 1.79
N PHE A 52 -6.03 -0.92 1.38
CA PHE A 52 -4.99 0.01 0.92
C PHE A 52 -5.43 0.84 -0.28
N ALA A 53 -6.09 0.21 -1.26
CA ALA A 53 -6.49 0.88 -2.49
C ALA A 53 -7.41 2.08 -2.20
N GLU A 54 -8.36 1.93 -1.27
CA GLU A 54 -9.29 2.97 -0.85
C GLU A 54 -8.57 4.21 -0.27
N PHE A 55 -7.56 4.01 0.58
CA PHE A 55 -6.81 5.13 1.19
C PHE A 55 -5.73 5.72 0.28
N MET A 56 -5.24 4.94 -0.70
CA MET A 56 -4.28 5.42 -1.68
C MET A 56 -4.91 6.28 -2.78
N LEU A 57 -6.20 6.11 -3.07
CA LEU A 57 -6.91 6.80 -4.14
C LEU A 57 -8.07 7.61 -3.55
N PRO A 58 -7.81 8.81 -3.02
CA PRO A 58 -8.84 9.63 -2.41
C PRO A 58 -9.93 10.00 -3.41
N GLU A 59 -11.16 10.10 -2.90
CA GLU A 59 -12.30 10.58 -3.68
C GLU A 59 -12.00 11.92 -4.35
N GLY A 60 -12.37 12.03 -5.62
CA GLY A 60 -12.08 13.22 -6.42
C GLY A 60 -10.66 13.34 -6.98
N ALA A 61 -9.77 12.35 -6.81
CA ALA A 61 -8.41 12.37 -7.39
C ALA A 61 -8.40 12.60 -8.92
N HIS A 62 -9.47 12.22 -9.62
CA HIS A 62 -9.63 12.45 -11.06
C HIS A 62 -9.74 13.94 -11.45
N ASN A 63 -10.05 14.84 -10.51
CA ASN A 63 -10.15 16.28 -10.74
C ASN A 63 -8.81 17.01 -10.57
N ARG A 64 -7.74 16.29 -10.23
CA ARG A 64 -6.40 16.84 -9.99
C ARG A 64 -5.38 16.04 -10.77
N ASP A 65 -4.43 16.72 -11.41
CA ASP A 65 -3.35 16.05 -12.15
C ASP A 65 -2.33 15.37 -11.21
N LEU A 66 -2.14 15.93 -10.02
CA LEU A 66 -1.21 15.44 -8.99
C LEU A 66 -1.78 15.73 -7.59
N ASP A 67 -1.71 14.74 -6.71
CA ASP A 67 -2.07 14.86 -5.30
C ASP A 67 -1.12 14.02 -4.44
N PHE A 68 -1.05 14.30 -3.14
CA PHE A 68 -0.29 13.48 -2.20
C PHE A 68 -0.95 13.44 -0.82
N ASN A 69 -0.83 12.31 -0.14
CA ASN A 69 -1.26 12.14 1.25
C ASN A 69 -0.27 11.28 2.04
N TYR A 70 -0.31 11.41 3.36
CA TYR A 70 0.47 10.60 4.28
C TYR A 70 -0.41 9.49 4.84
N ILE A 71 0.11 8.27 4.86
CA ILE A 71 -0.54 7.11 5.47
C ILE A 71 0.25 6.73 6.72
N PHE A 72 -0.44 6.56 7.84
CA PHE A 72 0.14 6.10 9.10
C PHE A 72 -0.59 4.83 9.54
N LEU A 73 0.15 3.76 9.77
CA LEU A 73 -0.37 2.46 10.17
C LEU A 73 0.15 2.12 11.57
N ASN A 74 -0.71 2.25 12.56
CA ASN A 74 -0.45 1.82 13.92
C ASN A 74 -0.99 0.39 14.10
N ARG A 75 -0.13 -0.62 13.98
CA ARG A 75 -0.56 -2.01 13.85
C ARG A 75 -0.86 -2.70 15.19
N ASP A 76 -0.34 -2.15 16.28
CA ASP A 76 -0.44 -2.73 17.64
C ASP A 76 -1.46 -1.99 18.53
N ALA A 77 -2.05 -0.91 18.03
CA ALA A 77 -3.10 -0.22 18.77
C ALA A 77 -4.43 -0.99 18.69
N PRO A 78 -5.21 -1.01 19.78
CA PRO A 78 -6.56 -1.56 19.73
C PRO A 78 -7.39 -0.81 18.69
N HIS A 79 -7.87 -1.55 17.70
CA HIS A 79 -8.67 -1.01 16.61
C HIS A 79 -10.06 -0.67 17.13
N VAL A 80 -10.41 0.61 17.09
CA VAL A 80 -11.77 1.10 17.42
C VAL A 80 -12.83 0.54 16.47
N ASP A 81 -12.45 0.21 15.23
CA ASP A 81 -13.28 -0.51 14.25
C ASP A 81 -12.68 -1.90 13.95
N GLN A 82 -13.09 -2.89 14.75
CA GLN A 82 -12.58 -4.27 14.72
C GLN A 82 -12.80 -5.02 13.39
N HIS A 83 -13.63 -4.50 12.48
CA HIS A 83 -14.14 -5.21 11.31
C HIS A 83 -13.44 -4.89 9.98
N LEU A 84 -12.66 -3.80 9.87
CA LEU A 84 -12.33 -3.27 8.55
C LEU A 84 -11.07 -3.87 7.91
N TRP A 85 -10.11 -4.39 8.67
CA TRP A 85 -8.83 -4.77 8.06
C TRP A 85 -7.97 -5.80 8.80
N SER A 86 -8.12 -5.96 10.12
CA SER A 86 -7.35 -6.96 10.89
C SER A 86 -8.09 -8.30 10.96
N LYS A 87 -7.37 -9.42 10.84
CA LYS A 87 -7.92 -10.72 11.27
C LYS A 87 -8.08 -10.66 12.79
N PHE A 88 -9.33 -10.69 13.26
CA PHE A 88 -9.75 -10.65 14.67
C PHE A 88 -8.95 -11.59 15.59
N GLU A 89 -8.38 -12.66 15.03
CA GLU A 89 -7.62 -13.70 15.70
C GLU A 89 -6.37 -13.18 16.45
N LYS A 90 -5.76 -12.06 16.03
CA LYS A 90 -4.53 -11.52 16.64
C LYS A 90 -4.74 -10.90 18.02
N TYR A 91 -5.95 -10.38 18.29
CA TYR A 91 -6.31 -9.72 19.56
C TYR A 91 -7.21 -10.59 20.46
N ALA A 92 -7.70 -11.72 19.96
CA ALA A 92 -8.51 -12.67 20.73
C ALA A 92 -7.66 -13.60 21.62
N GLN A 93 -6.35 -13.69 21.37
CA GLN A 93 -5.41 -14.42 22.21
C GLN A 93 -4.90 -13.48 23.31
N LYS A 94 -5.10 -13.89 24.57
CA LYS A 94 -4.55 -13.22 25.77
C LYS A 94 -3.04 -12.99 25.58
N PRO A 95 -2.46 -11.95 26.20
CA PRO A 95 -1.02 -11.73 26.15
C PRO A 95 -0.34 -12.92 26.85
N ASP A 96 0.21 -13.83 26.06
CA ASP A 96 1.31 -14.66 26.51
C ASP A 96 2.55 -13.77 26.40
N ASP A 97 3.21 -13.49 27.52
CA ASP A 97 4.43 -12.65 27.62
C ASP A 97 5.64 -13.26 26.86
N THR A 98 5.40 -14.24 26.00
CA THR A 98 6.39 -14.96 25.19
C THR A 98 6.23 -14.69 23.69
N LEU A 99 5.67 -13.53 23.30
CA LEU A 99 5.68 -13.08 21.91
C LEU A 99 7.13 -13.00 21.42
N GLU A 100 7.56 -14.04 20.69
CA GLU A 100 8.75 -13.99 19.87
C GLU A 100 8.70 -12.69 19.07
N GLU A 101 9.78 -11.93 19.16
CA GLU A 101 10.00 -10.62 18.57
C GLU A 101 9.94 -10.76 17.05
N SER A 102 8.74 -10.90 16.48
CA SER A 102 8.57 -10.86 15.05
C SER A 102 9.03 -9.46 14.66
N GLU A 103 10.10 -9.36 13.86
CA GLU A 103 10.70 -8.11 13.38
C GLU A 103 9.75 -7.23 12.52
N SER A 104 8.45 -7.52 12.58
CA SER A 104 7.36 -6.73 12.02
C SER A 104 7.30 -5.39 12.76
N LYS A 105 7.85 -4.33 12.14
CA LYS A 105 7.80 -2.94 12.63
C LYS A 105 6.38 -2.51 13.01
N THR A 106 6.10 -2.37 14.30
CA THR A 106 4.79 -1.95 14.86
C THR A 106 4.13 -0.79 14.12
N PHE A 107 4.91 0.22 13.74
CA PHE A 107 4.41 1.41 13.08
C PHE A 107 5.00 1.54 11.68
N LEU A 108 4.13 1.66 10.68
CA LEU A 108 4.52 1.98 9.30
C LEU A 108 3.97 3.35 8.92
N TYR A 109 4.71 4.06 8.07
CA TYR A 109 4.27 5.32 7.50
C TYR A 109 4.70 5.41 6.04
N GLY A 110 3.90 6.07 5.21
CA GLY A 110 4.12 6.16 3.78
C GLY A 110 3.75 7.54 3.24
N ILE A 111 4.45 7.94 2.18
CA ILE A 111 4.09 9.10 1.36
C ILE A 111 3.43 8.52 0.11
N ASN A 112 2.13 8.71 -0.01
CA ASN A 112 1.39 8.26 -1.17
C ASN A 112 1.27 9.40 -2.17
N LEU A 113 1.73 9.16 -3.40
CA LEU A 113 1.68 10.09 -4.52
C LEU A 113 0.64 9.61 -5.52
N VAL A 114 -0.34 10.44 -5.82
CA VAL A 114 -1.42 10.15 -6.76
C VAL A 114 -1.23 10.97 -8.02
N LYS A 115 -1.24 10.32 -9.17
CA LYS A 115 -1.13 10.96 -10.48
C LYS A 115 -2.31 10.60 -11.35
N THR A 116 -2.94 11.62 -11.90
CA THR A 116 -3.99 11.50 -12.90
C THR A 116 -3.45 11.95 -14.25
N ARG A 117 -3.75 11.17 -15.28
CA ARG A 117 -3.53 11.55 -16.67
C ARG A 117 -4.85 11.43 -17.40
N HIS A 118 -5.34 12.55 -17.92
CA HIS A 118 -6.47 12.55 -18.84
C HIS A 118 -6.09 11.87 -20.16
N ASP A 119 -6.91 10.94 -20.61
CA ASP A 119 -6.70 10.14 -21.81
C ASP A 119 -8.06 9.75 -22.40
N SER A 120 -8.44 10.36 -23.52
CA SER A 120 -9.73 10.12 -24.17
C SER A 120 -9.83 8.75 -24.84
N SER A 121 -8.73 8.00 -24.97
CA SER A 121 -8.73 6.65 -25.54
C SER A 121 -9.18 5.58 -24.54
N VAL A 122 -9.20 5.89 -23.23
CA VAL A 122 -9.69 4.96 -22.20
C VAL A 122 -11.13 5.26 -21.82
N ARG A 123 -11.90 4.22 -21.45
CA ARG A 123 -13.35 4.30 -21.15
C ARG A 123 -13.73 5.43 -20.17
N ARG A 124 -12.89 5.69 -19.16
CA ARG A 124 -13.16 6.72 -18.14
C ARG A 124 -12.70 8.13 -18.55
N GLY A 125 -11.95 8.27 -19.64
CA GLY A 125 -11.33 9.54 -20.03
C GLY A 125 -10.11 9.94 -19.19
N ALA A 126 -9.69 9.12 -18.21
CA ALA A 126 -8.50 9.36 -17.39
C ALA A 126 -7.94 8.05 -16.82
N ILE A 127 -6.63 8.06 -16.56
CA ILE A 127 -5.87 7.01 -15.89
C ILE A 127 -5.39 7.60 -14.56
N VAL A 128 -5.77 6.95 -13.44
CA VAL A 128 -5.39 7.37 -12.09
C VAL A 128 -4.55 6.28 -11.44
N LYS A 129 -3.35 6.63 -10.97
CA LYS A 129 -2.43 5.71 -10.28
C LYS A 129 -1.89 6.34 -9.01
N ALA A 130 -1.66 5.53 -7.99
CA ALA A 130 -1.09 5.92 -6.72
C ALA A 130 0.09 5.02 -6.35
N MET A 131 1.17 5.61 -5.87
CA MET A 131 2.35 4.89 -5.38
C MET A 131 2.66 5.36 -3.96
N CYS A 132 2.68 4.42 -3.02
CA CYS A 132 2.98 4.63 -1.60
C CYS A 132 4.25 3.88 -1.20
#